data_AF-A0A8S9KKW8-F1
#
_entry.id   AF-A0A8S9KKW8-F1
#
_cell.length_a   1.000
_cell.length_b   1.000
_cell.length_c   1.000
_cell.angle_alpha   90.00
_cell.angle_beta   90.00
_cell.angle_gamma   90.00
#
_symmetry.space_group_name_H-M   'P 1'
#
loop_
_entity.id
_entity.type
_entity.pdbx_description
1 polymer ?
#
loop_
_entity_poly.entity_id
_entity_poly.type
_entity_poly.pdbx_seq_one_letter_code
_entity_poly.pdbx_strand_id
1 'polypeptide(L)'
;MYGKCGNPLYAQRVYNGTETLNIVLNTSILNAYFQNKSYEGALNLFAKMETKEVPPNEFTFAVLLNSTAELSLLRQGDLLHGLVVKSGFRNHVMVGNALVNMYAKSGSIEDAWKAFSGMAFRDIVTWNTMICGFSHHGLGMEALEAFEEMMSAGEFPNRITFIGVLQACSHMGFVEQGHYYFNHLMKQFGVEPDLQHYTCVVGLLSKAGLFEDAEYFMRTAPIGWDVVAWRALLNACYVRRNYSLGKKVAEYAIEMHPNDSGIYILLSNIHAKSKEWDGVARVRSLMKERRVKKEPGVSWIGIRNKTHVFLSEDNQHAEIVLIYAKVKEVLAKIRPLGYAPDVAGAYHDVDEEQRENNLSYHSEKLAVAYGLMKTPEKSPLYVTKNVRICDDCHSAIKLISRLSDRLIVVRDSNRFHHFQDGHCSCCDYWRVKKEPGVSWIGIRNKTHVFLSEDNQHAEIVLIYAKVKEVLAKIRPLGYAPDVAGAYHDVDEEQRENNLSYHSEKLAVAYGLMKTPEKSPLYVTKNVRICDDCHSAIKLISRLSDRLIVVRDSNRFHHFQDGHCSCCDYW
;
A
#
# COMPACT_ATOMS: atom_id res chain seq x y z
N MET A 1 -34.12 14.57 -1.95
CA MET A 1 -33.68 15.98 -2.02
C MET A 1 -32.79 16.33 -0.84
N TYR A 2 -33.28 16.34 0.40
CA TYR A 2 -32.50 16.74 1.59
C TYR A 2 -31.14 16.03 1.74
N GLY A 3 -31.08 14.71 1.47
CA GLY A 3 -29.81 13.97 1.47
C GLY A 3 -28.77 14.53 0.47
N LYS A 4 -29.19 14.83 -0.76
CA LYS A 4 -28.29 15.44 -1.77
C LYS A 4 -27.86 16.87 -1.39
N CYS A 5 -28.64 17.55 -0.56
CA CYS A 5 -28.38 18.91 -0.09
C CYS A 5 -27.58 18.97 1.22
N GLY A 6 -26.91 17.90 1.65
CA GLY A 6 -26.07 17.97 2.86
C GLY A 6 -26.83 17.82 4.19
N ASN A 7 -28.13 17.49 4.15
CA ASN A 7 -29.04 17.65 5.29
C ASN A 7 -29.73 16.33 5.70
N PRO A 8 -28.99 15.35 6.27
CA PRO A 8 -29.53 14.03 6.60
C PRO A 8 -30.58 14.09 7.73
N LEU A 9 -30.47 15.04 8.66
CA LEU A 9 -31.44 15.20 9.76
C LEU A 9 -32.83 15.62 9.25
N TYR A 10 -32.90 16.49 8.25
CA TYR A 10 -34.17 16.85 7.62
C TYR A 10 -34.75 15.68 6.83
N ALA A 11 -33.90 14.91 6.15
CA ALA A 11 -34.33 13.66 5.51
C ALA A 11 -34.94 12.70 6.55
N GLN A 12 -34.32 12.55 7.71
CA GLN A 12 -34.82 11.70 8.80
C GLN A 12 -36.15 12.21 9.36
N ARG A 13 -36.35 13.52 9.50
CA ARG A 13 -37.63 14.10 9.95
C ARG A 13 -38.77 13.76 8.99
N VAL A 14 -38.52 13.90 7.69
CA VAL A 14 -39.52 13.54 6.66
C VAL A 14 -39.80 12.04 6.71
N TYR A 15 -38.76 11.21 6.82
CA TYR A 15 -38.90 9.76 6.94
C TYR A 15 -39.71 9.33 8.18
N ASN A 16 -39.50 9.98 9.33
CA ASN A 16 -40.26 9.68 10.54
C ASN A 16 -41.71 10.17 10.47
N GLY A 17 -42.00 11.18 9.64
CA GLY A 17 -43.33 11.76 9.48
C GLY A 17 -44.22 11.08 8.44
N THR A 18 -43.71 10.07 7.73
CA THR A 18 -44.48 9.30 6.73
C THR A 18 -45.12 8.07 7.34
N GLU A 19 -46.44 7.93 7.19
CA GLU A 19 -47.22 6.80 7.72
C GLU A 19 -47.03 5.49 6.92
N THR A 20 -46.62 5.57 5.66
CA THR A 20 -46.40 4.39 4.79
C THR A 20 -44.93 4.22 4.45
N LEU A 21 -44.29 3.25 5.10
CA LEU A 21 -42.93 2.85 4.78
C LEU A 21 -42.93 1.91 3.57
N ASN A 22 -42.00 2.12 2.65
CA ASN A 22 -41.78 1.24 1.51
C ASN A 22 -40.28 1.16 1.19
N ILE A 23 -39.90 0.19 0.35
CA ILE A 23 -38.50 -0.10 0.06
C ILE A 23 -37.76 1.09 -0.58
N VAL A 24 -38.44 1.89 -1.39
CA VAL A 24 -37.85 3.07 -2.05
C VAL A 24 -37.51 4.14 -1.02
N LEU A 25 -38.44 4.41 -0.09
CA LEU A 25 -38.24 5.39 0.97
C LEU A 25 -37.13 4.94 1.94
N ASN A 26 -37.14 3.66 2.34
CA ASN A 26 -36.10 3.06 3.20
C ASN A 26 -34.71 3.15 2.55
N THR A 27 -34.61 2.76 1.28
CA THR A 27 -33.34 2.86 0.53
C THR A 27 -32.90 4.31 0.39
N SER A 28 -33.84 5.23 0.15
CA SER A 28 -33.54 6.66 -0.03
C SER A 28 -33.00 7.33 1.22
N ILE A 29 -33.56 7.02 2.40
CA ILE A 29 -33.04 7.57 3.66
C ILE A 29 -31.66 6.98 3.97
N LEU A 30 -31.45 5.68 3.78
CA LEU A 30 -30.13 5.06 3.97
C LEU A 30 -29.08 5.68 3.04
N ASN A 31 -29.43 5.87 1.77
CA ASN A 31 -28.56 6.53 0.81
C ASN A 31 -28.31 8.01 1.17
N ALA A 32 -29.29 8.71 1.76
CA ALA A 32 -29.08 10.06 2.28
C ALA A 32 -28.03 10.09 3.40
N TYR A 33 -28.08 9.15 4.35
CA TYR A 33 -27.04 9.02 5.37
C TYR A 33 -25.66 8.71 4.76
N PHE A 34 -25.60 7.77 3.81
CA PHE A 34 -24.37 7.39 3.11
C PHE A 34 -23.73 8.56 2.35
N GLN A 35 -24.51 9.30 1.55
CA GLN A 35 -24.03 10.48 0.80
C GLN A 35 -23.51 11.59 1.70
N ASN A 36 -23.98 11.66 2.94
CA ASN A 36 -23.54 12.62 3.96
C ASN A 36 -22.43 12.08 4.86
N LYS A 37 -21.75 11.00 4.45
CA LYS A 37 -20.66 10.34 5.20
C LYS A 37 -21.07 9.86 6.60
N SER A 38 -22.37 9.74 6.86
CA SER A 38 -22.91 9.20 8.11
C SER A 38 -23.13 7.70 7.98
N TYR A 39 -22.04 6.98 7.73
CA TYR A 39 -22.05 5.53 7.44
C TYR A 39 -22.59 4.72 8.63
N GLU A 40 -22.19 5.08 9.84
CA GLU A 40 -22.69 4.42 11.06
C GLU A 40 -24.19 4.71 11.25
N GLY A 41 -24.63 5.93 10.92
CA GLY A 41 -26.04 6.31 10.93
C GLY A 41 -26.87 5.45 9.97
N ALA A 42 -26.37 5.18 8.77
CA ALA A 42 -27.01 4.28 7.81
C ALA A 42 -27.15 2.85 8.36
N LEU A 43 -26.07 2.29 8.92
CA LEU A 43 -26.11 0.93 9.51
C LEU A 43 -27.06 0.84 10.72
N ASN A 44 -27.02 1.84 11.61
CA ASN A 44 -27.88 1.91 12.78
C ASN A 44 -29.36 2.11 12.42
N LEU A 45 -29.66 2.88 11.37
CA LEU A 45 -31.02 3.04 10.89
C LEU A 45 -31.55 1.73 10.30
N PHE A 46 -30.75 1.02 9.51
CA PHE A 46 -31.13 -0.27 8.96
C PHE A 46 -31.43 -1.32 10.06
N ALA A 47 -30.63 -1.33 11.14
CA ALA A 47 -30.88 -2.20 12.28
C ALA A 47 -32.23 -1.95 12.98
N LYS A 48 -32.83 -0.76 12.78
CA LYS A 48 -34.15 -0.38 13.31
C LYS A 48 -35.30 -0.57 12.32
N MET A 49 -35.01 -0.89 11.06
CA MET A 49 -36.05 -1.08 10.03
C MET A 49 -36.71 -2.46 10.17
N GLU A 50 -38.03 -2.53 10.02
CA GLU A 50 -38.79 -3.78 10.01
C GLU A 50 -38.59 -4.51 8.67
N THR A 51 -37.47 -5.22 8.56
CA THR A 51 -37.03 -5.89 7.33
C THR A 51 -37.91 -7.07 6.91
N LYS A 52 -38.83 -7.53 7.77
CA LYS A 52 -39.79 -8.60 7.45
C LYS A 52 -40.95 -8.10 6.60
N GLU A 53 -41.45 -6.90 6.89
CA GLU A 53 -42.57 -6.30 6.15
C GLU A 53 -42.08 -5.59 4.89
N VAL A 54 -40.91 -4.96 4.95
CA VAL A 54 -40.28 -4.27 3.82
C VAL A 54 -38.90 -4.87 3.56
N PRO A 55 -38.80 -5.93 2.73
CA PRO A 55 -37.55 -6.64 2.51
C PRO A 55 -36.52 -5.75 1.79
N PRO A 56 -35.23 -5.82 2.16
CA PRO A 56 -34.16 -5.11 1.48
C PRO A 56 -34.06 -5.50 0.00
N ASN A 57 -33.69 -4.53 -0.83
CA ASN A 57 -33.38 -4.75 -2.25
C ASN A 57 -31.86 -4.61 -2.52
N GLU A 58 -31.47 -4.80 -3.77
CA GLU A 58 -30.08 -4.70 -4.24
C GLU A 58 -29.44 -3.34 -3.89
N PHE A 59 -30.20 -2.24 -3.99
CA PHE A 59 -29.73 -0.90 -3.67
C PHE A 59 -29.51 -0.73 -2.15
N THR A 60 -30.40 -1.30 -1.33
CA THR A 60 -30.25 -1.32 0.12
C THR A 60 -28.94 -2.02 0.50
N PHE A 61 -28.69 -3.22 -0.04
CA PHE A 61 -27.45 -3.95 0.23
C PHE A 61 -26.21 -3.21 -0.26
N ALA A 62 -26.26 -2.61 -1.45
CA ALA A 62 -25.14 -1.82 -1.96
C ALA A 62 -24.77 -0.66 -1.02
N VAL A 63 -25.77 0.07 -0.49
CA VAL A 63 -25.52 1.16 0.48
C VAL A 63 -24.93 0.64 1.79
N LEU A 64 -25.44 -0.47 2.33
CA LEU A 64 -24.97 -1.01 3.61
C LEU A 64 -23.56 -1.58 3.51
N LEU A 65 -23.27 -2.33 2.44
CA LEU A 65 -21.94 -2.89 2.20
C LEU A 65 -20.91 -1.77 1.98
N ASN A 66 -21.25 -0.74 1.19
CA ASN A 66 -20.35 0.41 1.01
C ASN A 66 -20.18 1.24 2.29
N SER A 67 -21.22 1.42 3.11
CA SER A 67 -21.09 2.05 4.44
C SER A 67 -20.13 1.26 5.34
N THR A 68 -20.23 -0.06 5.30
CA THR A 68 -19.35 -0.97 6.04
C THR A 68 -17.90 -0.88 5.54
N ALA A 69 -17.70 -0.76 4.23
CA ALA A 69 -16.41 -0.58 3.57
C ALA A 69 -15.70 0.71 4.04
N GLU A 70 -16.44 1.82 4.13
CA GLU A 70 -15.89 3.11 4.59
C GLU A 70 -15.49 3.07 6.07
N LEU A 71 -16.20 2.29 6.89
CA LEU A 71 -15.89 2.10 8.31
C LEU A 71 -14.85 1.00 8.57
N SER A 72 -14.44 0.24 7.54
CA SER A 72 -13.54 -0.93 7.65
C SER A 72 -14.06 -2.01 8.61
N LEU A 73 -15.37 -2.26 8.60
CA LEU A 73 -16.06 -3.16 9.53
C LEU A 73 -16.20 -4.58 8.96
N LEU A 74 -15.08 -5.32 8.87
CA LEU A 74 -15.04 -6.64 8.24
C LEU A 74 -16.10 -7.62 8.78
N ARG A 75 -16.27 -7.68 10.11
CA ARG A 75 -17.23 -8.60 10.75
C ARG A 75 -18.69 -8.28 10.44
N GLN A 76 -19.06 -7.00 10.44
CA GLN A 76 -20.39 -6.56 10.02
C GLN A 76 -20.58 -6.83 8.52
N GLY A 77 -19.52 -6.71 7.73
CA GLY A 77 -19.46 -7.12 6.33
C GLY A 77 -19.80 -8.58 6.12
N ASP A 78 -19.21 -9.49 6.90
CA ASP A 78 -19.51 -10.93 6.85
C ASP A 78 -21.00 -11.22 7.15
N LEU A 79 -21.57 -10.53 8.15
CA LEU A 79 -22.99 -10.66 8.49
C LEU A 79 -23.90 -10.18 7.36
N LEU A 80 -23.58 -9.03 6.76
CA LEU A 80 -24.32 -8.49 5.62
C LEU A 80 -24.20 -9.38 4.38
N HIS A 81 -23.03 -9.96 4.13
CA HIS A 81 -22.84 -10.92 3.05
C HIS A 81 -23.69 -12.18 3.26
N GLY A 82 -23.75 -12.71 4.49
CA GLY A 82 -24.67 -13.80 4.82
C GLY A 82 -26.14 -13.44 4.58
N LEU A 83 -26.54 -12.21 4.89
CA LEU A 83 -27.89 -11.70 4.62
C LEU A 83 -28.16 -11.58 3.11
N VAL A 84 -27.21 -11.05 2.33
CA VAL A 84 -27.28 -10.97 0.85
C VAL A 84 -27.55 -12.35 0.24
N VAL A 85 -26.83 -13.38 0.70
CA VAL A 85 -27.00 -14.75 0.20
C VAL A 85 -28.39 -15.29 0.57
N LYS A 86 -28.83 -15.12 1.82
CA LYS A 86 -30.15 -15.56 2.28
C LYS A 86 -31.30 -14.86 1.57
N SER A 87 -31.12 -13.59 1.22
CA SER A 87 -32.11 -12.79 0.50
C SER A 87 -32.09 -13.00 -1.02
N GLY A 88 -31.24 -13.90 -1.55
CA GLY A 88 -31.22 -14.23 -2.98
C GLY A 88 -30.44 -13.25 -3.87
N PHE A 89 -29.71 -12.29 -3.29
CA PHE A 89 -29.02 -11.25 -4.04
C PHE A 89 -27.58 -11.60 -4.45
N ARG A 90 -27.12 -12.84 -4.20
CA ARG A 90 -25.74 -13.29 -4.47
C ARG A 90 -25.27 -13.03 -5.90
N ASN A 91 -26.15 -13.18 -6.89
CA ASN A 91 -25.79 -13.07 -8.31
C ASN A 91 -26.06 -11.67 -8.91
N HIS A 92 -26.50 -10.70 -8.11
CA HIS A 92 -26.68 -9.33 -8.59
C HIS A 92 -25.33 -8.62 -8.69
N VAL A 93 -24.95 -8.20 -9.89
CA VAL A 93 -23.65 -7.57 -10.19
C VAL A 93 -23.37 -6.37 -9.29
N MET A 94 -24.36 -5.49 -9.08
CA MET A 94 -24.22 -4.33 -8.20
C MET A 94 -23.91 -4.72 -6.75
N VAL A 95 -24.53 -5.80 -6.24
CA VAL A 95 -24.27 -6.30 -4.89
C VAL A 95 -22.91 -6.99 -4.83
N GLY A 96 -22.54 -7.73 -5.88
CA GLY A 96 -21.20 -8.29 -6.06
C GLY A 96 -20.10 -7.22 -6.00
N ASN A 97 -20.27 -6.12 -6.74
CA ASN A 97 -19.36 -4.96 -6.71
C ASN A 97 -19.23 -4.37 -5.31
N ALA A 98 -20.35 -4.22 -4.60
CA ALA A 98 -20.34 -3.72 -3.22
C ALA A 98 -19.67 -4.70 -2.24
N LEU A 99 -19.81 -6.02 -2.45
CA LEU A 99 -19.12 -7.05 -1.65
C LEU A 99 -17.61 -7.02 -1.88
N VAL A 100 -17.17 -6.97 -3.15
CA VAL A 100 -15.74 -6.86 -3.50
C VAL A 100 -15.14 -5.61 -2.86
N ASN A 101 -15.81 -4.45 -3.01
CA ASN A 101 -15.37 -3.19 -2.40
C ASN A 101 -15.32 -3.26 -0.87
N MET A 102 -16.34 -3.86 -0.24
CA MET A 102 -16.42 -4.02 1.21
C MET A 102 -15.26 -4.85 1.75
N TYR A 103 -14.99 -6.01 1.16
CA TYR A 103 -13.89 -6.87 1.59
C TYR A 103 -12.52 -6.21 1.37
N ALA A 104 -12.30 -5.61 0.20
CA ALA A 104 -11.06 -4.90 -0.12
C ALA A 104 -10.81 -3.75 0.87
N LYS A 105 -11.78 -2.84 1.05
CA LYS A 105 -11.62 -1.70 1.98
C LYS A 105 -11.63 -2.08 3.46
N SER A 106 -12.07 -3.28 3.81
CA SER A 106 -12.02 -3.81 5.18
C SER A 106 -10.77 -4.64 5.47
N GLY A 107 -9.83 -4.73 4.52
CA GLY A 107 -8.52 -5.35 4.71
C GLY A 107 -8.42 -6.82 4.33
N SER A 108 -9.52 -7.47 3.93
CA SER A 108 -9.51 -8.87 3.45
C SER A 108 -9.52 -8.93 1.93
N ILE A 109 -8.36 -8.78 1.31
CA ILE A 109 -8.23 -8.82 -0.16
C ILE A 109 -8.50 -10.23 -0.71
N GLU A 110 -8.20 -11.27 0.06
CA GLU A 110 -8.49 -12.65 -0.32
C GLU A 110 -9.99 -12.90 -0.46
N ASP A 111 -10.80 -12.40 0.49
CA ASP A 111 -12.25 -12.55 0.41
C ASP A 111 -12.85 -11.65 -0.67
N ALA A 112 -12.23 -10.50 -0.94
CA ALA A 112 -12.58 -9.66 -2.09
C ALA A 112 -12.36 -10.42 -3.41
N TRP A 113 -11.22 -11.09 -3.56
CA TRP A 113 -10.92 -11.93 -4.71
C TRP A 113 -11.85 -13.13 -4.83
N LYS A 114 -12.23 -13.78 -3.72
CA LYS A 114 -13.23 -14.86 -3.73
C LYS A 114 -14.59 -14.36 -4.18
N ALA A 115 -15.05 -13.21 -3.68
CA ALA A 115 -16.29 -12.58 -4.10
C ALA A 115 -16.26 -12.25 -5.61
N PHE A 116 -15.17 -11.63 -6.07
CA PHE A 116 -14.92 -11.31 -7.48
C PHE A 116 -14.93 -12.57 -8.36
N SER A 117 -14.19 -13.60 -7.97
CA SER A 117 -14.07 -14.87 -8.69
C SER A 117 -15.39 -15.63 -8.74
N GLY A 118 -16.23 -15.47 -7.72
CA GLY A 118 -17.56 -16.09 -7.65
C GLY A 118 -18.65 -15.39 -8.49
N MET A 119 -18.38 -14.23 -9.07
CA MET A 119 -19.34 -13.51 -9.91
C MET A 119 -19.46 -14.13 -11.31
N ALA A 120 -20.68 -14.34 -11.78
CA ALA A 120 -20.96 -14.87 -13.11
C ALA A 120 -20.73 -13.84 -14.23
N PHE A 121 -20.97 -12.56 -13.93
CA PHE A 121 -20.75 -11.44 -14.83
C PHE A 121 -19.94 -10.37 -14.10
N ARG A 122 -18.95 -9.80 -14.79
CA ARG A 122 -18.05 -8.77 -14.26
C ARG A 122 -18.04 -7.61 -15.24
N ASP A 123 -18.60 -6.49 -14.81
CA ASP A 123 -18.53 -5.24 -15.57
C ASP A 123 -17.22 -4.49 -15.27
N ILE A 124 -16.97 -3.42 -16.02
CA ILE A 124 -15.85 -2.52 -15.79
C ILE A 124 -15.74 -2.01 -14.34
N VAL A 125 -16.86 -1.85 -13.63
CA VAL A 125 -16.85 -1.45 -12.20
C VAL A 125 -16.30 -2.57 -11.33
N THR A 126 -16.65 -3.82 -11.62
CA THR A 126 -16.14 -5.02 -10.95
C THR A 126 -14.62 -5.10 -11.07
N TRP A 127 -14.10 -4.99 -12.29
CA TRP A 127 -12.66 -5.03 -12.58
C TRP A 127 -11.91 -3.87 -11.93
N ASN A 128 -12.42 -2.65 -12.07
CA ASN A 128 -11.82 -1.46 -11.47
C ASN A 128 -11.74 -1.57 -9.95
N THR A 129 -12.79 -2.11 -9.31
CA THR A 129 -12.81 -2.32 -7.85
C THR A 129 -11.69 -3.27 -7.44
N MET A 130 -11.47 -4.36 -8.18
CA MET A 130 -10.45 -5.36 -7.88
C MET A 130 -9.03 -4.83 -8.16
N ILE A 131 -8.79 -4.16 -9.30
CA ILE A 131 -7.50 -3.54 -9.65
C ILE A 131 -7.08 -2.50 -8.59
N CYS A 132 -8.01 -1.60 -8.22
CA CYS A 132 -7.76 -0.63 -7.16
C CYS A 132 -7.57 -1.30 -5.79
N GLY A 133 -8.29 -2.39 -5.52
CA GLY A 133 -8.12 -3.21 -4.33
C GLY A 133 -6.69 -3.76 -4.22
N PHE A 134 -6.21 -4.44 -5.26
CA PHE A 134 -4.84 -4.95 -5.30
C PHE A 134 -3.79 -3.84 -5.14
N SER A 135 -3.97 -2.73 -5.86
CA SER A 135 -3.11 -1.54 -5.75
C SER A 135 -3.02 -1.02 -4.31
N HIS A 136 -4.16 -0.81 -3.63
CA HIS A 136 -4.18 -0.37 -2.23
C HIS A 136 -3.54 -1.36 -1.26
N HIS A 137 -3.48 -2.65 -1.60
CA HIS A 137 -2.88 -3.68 -0.76
C HIS A 137 -1.38 -3.87 -1.00
N GLY A 138 -0.82 -3.16 -1.98
CA GLY A 138 0.58 -3.32 -2.40
C GLY A 138 0.81 -4.53 -3.29
N LEU A 139 -0.27 -5.11 -3.84
CA LEU A 139 -0.26 -6.26 -4.75
C LEU A 139 -0.24 -5.73 -6.18
N GLY A 140 0.83 -4.98 -6.51
CA GLY A 140 0.90 -4.23 -7.75
C GLY A 140 0.96 -5.13 -8.99
N MET A 141 1.53 -6.33 -8.87
CA MET A 141 1.57 -7.31 -9.96
C MET A 141 0.18 -7.86 -10.26
N GLU A 142 -0.53 -8.26 -9.21
CA GLU A 142 -1.89 -8.79 -9.31
C GLU A 142 -2.86 -7.73 -9.85
N ALA A 143 -2.61 -6.44 -9.57
CA ALA A 143 -3.36 -5.35 -10.20
C ALA A 143 -3.12 -5.27 -11.72
N LEU A 144 -1.90 -5.52 -12.20
CA LEU A 144 -1.59 -5.53 -13.64
C LEU A 144 -2.10 -6.80 -14.32
N GLU A 145 -2.00 -7.96 -13.67
CA GLU A 145 -2.58 -9.22 -14.15
C GLU A 145 -4.11 -9.10 -14.29
N ALA A 146 -4.79 -8.53 -13.28
CA ALA A 146 -6.23 -8.27 -13.35
C ALA A 146 -6.61 -7.27 -14.46
N PHE A 147 -5.73 -6.31 -14.77
CA PHE A 147 -5.92 -5.40 -15.90
C PHE A 147 -5.80 -6.12 -17.25
N GLU A 148 -4.84 -7.03 -17.40
CA GLU A 148 -4.69 -7.87 -18.61
C GLU A 148 -5.86 -8.83 -18.78
N GLU A 149 -6.33 -9.45 -17.70
CA GLU A 149 -7.52 -10.31 -17.71
C GLU A 149 -8.77 -9.52 -18.08
N MET A 150 -8.93 -8.30 -17.57
CA MET A 150 -10.03 -7.38 -17.94
C MET A 150 -10.05 -7.13 -19.46
N MET A 151 -8.90 -6.78 -20.04
CA MET A 151 -8.79 -6.57 -21.49
C MET A 151 -9.09 -7.84 -22.28
N SER A 152 -8.61 -8.99 -21.80
CA SER A 152 -8.87 -10.30 -22.42
C SER A 152 -10.34 -10.71 -22.35
N ALA A 153 -11.07 -10.24 -21.33
CA ALA A 153 -12.51 -10.42 -21.18
C ALA A 153 -13.34 -9.48 -22.08
N GLY A 154 -12.70 -8.60 -22.87
CA GLY A 154 -13.37 -7.68 -23.78
C GLY A 154 -13.89 -6.40 -23.10
N GLU A 155 -13.53 -6.15 -21.84
CA GLU A 155 -13.86 -4.91 -21.14
C GLU A 155 -12.85 -3.81 -21.48
N PHE A 156 -13.34 -2.59 -21.68
CA PHE A 156 -12.51 -1.46 -22.09
C PHE A 156 -12.03 -0.64 -20.88
N PRO A 157 -10.72 -0.40 -20.74
CA PRO A 157 -10.18 0.49 -19.72
C PRO A 157 -10.83 1.88 -19.75
N ASN A 158 -11.12 2.42 -18.58
CA ASN A 158 -11.58 3.81 -18.42
C ASN A 158 -10.67 4.58 -17.46
N ARG A 159 -11.05 5.84 -17.16
CA ARG A 159 -10.34 6.72 -16.24
C ARG A 159 -10.02 6.05 -14.90
N ILE A 160 -10.99 5.34 -14.31
CA ILE A 160 -10.81 4.68 -13.01
C ILE A 160 -9.85 3.49 -13.12
N THR A 161 -9.88 2.76 -14.24
CA THR A 161 -8.95 1.67 -14.51
C THR A 161 -7.50 2.15 -14.47
N PHE A 162 -7.20 3.23 -15.20
CA PHE A 162 -5.84 3.76 -15.29
C PHE A 162 -5.35 4.39 -13.98
N ILE A 163 -6.23 4.97 -13.17
CA ILE A 163 -5.88 5.38 -11.79
C ILE A 163 -5.37 4.17 -10.99
N GLY A 164 -6.11 3.05 -11.00
CA GLY A 164 -5.72 1.83 -10.30
C GLY A 164 -4.36 1.28 -10.76
N VAL A 165 -4.16 1.20 -12.08
CA VAL A 165 -2.91 0.73 -12.72
C VAL A 165 -1.72 1.64 -12.40
N LEU A 166 -1.88 2.96 -12.53
CA LEU A 166 -0.83 3.93 -12.23
C LEU A 166 -0.49 3.94 -10.74
N GLN A 167 -1.48 3.80 -9.87
CA GLN A 167 -1.26 3.69 -8.44
C GLN A 167 -0.51 2.39 -8.08
N ALA A 168 -0.82 1.27 -8.75
CA ALA A 168 -0.09 0.02 -8.60
C ALA A 168 1.38 0.19 -9.01
N CYS A 169 1.62 0.79 -10.18
CA CYS A 169 2.96 1.13 -10.64
C CYS A 169 3.67 2.03 -9.63
N SER A 170 2.99 3.06 -9.11
CA SER A 170 3.51 4.00 -8.13
C SER A 170 3.96 3.29 -6.84
N HIS A 171 3.19 2.33 -6.33
CA HIS A 171 3.53 1.60 -5.10
C HIS A 171 4.67 0.60 -5.28
N MET A 172 4.83 0.05 -6.49
CA MET A 172 5.94 -0.86 -6.83
C MET A 172 7.19 -0.13 -7.32
N GLY A 173 7.03 1.15 -7.69
CA GLY A 173 8.06 1.96 -8.33
C GLY A 173 8.26 1.68 -9.81
N PHE A 174 7.29 1.06 -10.51
CA PHE A 174 7.36 0.74 -11.94
C PHE A 174 7.25 2.00 -12.81
N VAL A 175 8.33 2.78 -12.88
CA VAL A 175 8.37 4.10 -13.54
C VAL A 175 8.09 3.96 -15.04
N GLU A 176 8.82 3.07 -15.71
CA GLU A 176 8.69 2.88 -17.15
C GLU A 176 7.30 2.40 -17.55
N GLN A 177 6.76 1.40 -16.85
CA GLN A 177 5.40 0.91 -17.08
C GLN A 177 4.37 1.99 -16.79
N GLY A 178 4.52 2.75 -15.70
CA GLY A 178 3.64 3.86 -15.37
C GLY A 178 3.62 4.93 -16.48
N HIS A 179 4.78 5.27 -17.05
CA HIS A 179 4.86 6.17 -18.20
C HIS A 179 4.25 5.57 -19.47
N TYR A 180 4.44 4.27 -19.72
CA TYR A 180 3.81 3.58 -20.83
C TYR A 180 2.27 3.63 -20.74
N TYR A 181 1.70 3.29 -19.57
CA TYR A 181 0.26 3.37 -19.34
C TYR A 181 -0.26 4.81 -19.51
N PHE A 182 0.43 5.79 -18.91
CA PHE A 182 -0.01 7.18 -18.91
C PHE A 182 0.12 7.85 -20.30
N ASN A 183 1.25 7.70 -20.98
CA ASN A 183 1.55 8.42 -22.22
C ASN A 183 1.04 7.71 -23.48
N HIS A 184 1.05 6.36 -23.49
CA HIS A 184 0.70 5.57 -24.67
C HIS A 184 -0.67 4.91 -24.53
N LEU A 185 -0.86 4.09 -23.49
CA LEU A 185 -2.05 3.23 -23.41
C LEU A 185 -3.34 4.03 -23.18
N MET A 186 -3.31 5.03 -22.30
CA MET A 186 -4.45 5.94 -22.11
C MET A 186 -4.88 6.61 -23.42
N LYS A 187 -3.91 7.11 -24.21
CA LYS A 187 -4.16 7.72 -25.52
C LYS A 187 -4.73 6.72 -26.52
N GLN A 188 -4.21 5.49 -26.55
CA GLN A 188 -4.71 4.42 -27.42
C GLN A 188 -6.18 4.09 -27.15
N PHE A 189 -6.60 4.12 -25.87
CA PHE A 189 -7.98 3.90 -25.46
C PHE A 189 -8.85 5.16 -25.44
N GLY A 190 -8.32 6.32 -25.87
CA GLY A 190 -9.06 7.59 -25.87
C GLY A 190 -9.41 8.11 -24.47
N VAL A 191 -8.64 7.72 -23.45
CA VAL A 191 -8.82 8.15 -22.07
C VAL A 191 -7.98 9.39 -21.79
N GLU A 192 -8.65 10.54 -21.67
CA GLU A 192 -7.99 11.79 -21.31
C GLU A 192 -7.55 11.79 -19.83
N PRO A 193 -6.27 12.11 -19.52
CA PRO A 193 -5.78 12.19 -18.15
C PRO A 193 -6.44 13.33 -17.37
N ASP A 194 -6.87 13.02 -16.15
CA ASP A 194 -7.33 14.01 -15.17
C ASP A 194 -6.36 14.14 -14.00
N LEU A 195 -6.65 15.07 -13.08
CA LEU A 195 -5.84 15.35 -11.90
C LEU A 195 -5.39 14.09 -11.14
N GLN A 196 -6.23 13.07 -11.01
CA GLN A 196 -5.86 11.86 -10.26
C GLN A 196 -4.78 11.05 -10.98
N HIS A 197 -4.81 10.98 -12.32
CA HIS A 197 -3.76 10.34 -13.10
C HIS A 197 -2.44 11.09 -12.96
N TYR A 198 -2.46 12.41 -13.08
CA TYR A 198 -1.29 13.25 -12.88
C TYR A 198 -0.71 13.10 -11.46
N THR A 199 -1.56 13.08 -10.42
CA THR A 199 -1.14 12.85 -9.03
C THR A 199 -0.51 11.46 -8.85
N CYS A 200 -1.00 10.43 -9.55
CA CYS A 200 -0.37 9.10 -9.54
C CYS A 200 1.05 9.13 -10.15
N VAL A 201 1.25 9.87 -11.24
CA VAL A 201 2.57 10.05 -11.89
C VAL A 201 3.53 10.82 -10.98
N VAL A 202 3.09 11.93 -10.37
CA VAL A 202 3.89 12.65 -9.36
C VAL A 202 4.26 11.71 -8.22
N GLY A 203 3.29 10.95 -7.71
CA GLY A 203 3.51 9.95 -6.68
C GLY A 203 4.54 8.90 -7.12
N LEU A 204 4.47 8.41 -8.35
CA LEU A 204 5.39 7.42 -8.92
C LEU A 204 6.83 7.96 -9.00
N LEU A 205 7.03 9.13 -9.61
CA LEU A 205 8.35 9.77 -9.75
C LEU A 205 8.95 10.11 -8.38
N SER A 206 8.15 10.73 -7.51
CA SER A 206 8.53 11.09 -6.13
C SER A 206 8.97 9.85 -5.35
N LYS A 207 8.18 8.77 -5.43
CA LYS A 207 8.48 7.49 -4.79
C LYS A 207 9.75 6.86 -5.36
N ALA A 208 9.99 6.96 -6.66
CA ALA A 208 11.22 6.46 -7.29
C ALA A 208 12.47 7.24 -6.89
N GLY A 209 12.31 8.48 -6.40
CA GLY A 209 13.41 9.40 -6.09
C GLY A 209 13.82 10.26 -7.27
N LEU A 210 13.04 10.26 -8.34
CA LEU A 210 13.20 11.08 -9.54
C LEU A 210 12.61 12.48 -9.27
N PHE A 211 13.27 13.20 -8.37
CA PHE A 211 12.77 14.47 -7.84
C PHE A 211 12.73 15.60 -8.86
N GLU A 212 13.75 15.68 -9.71
CA GLU A 212 13.84 16.68 -10.77
C GLU A 212 12.74 16.45 -11.81
N ASP A 213 12.52 15.20 -12.22
CA ASP A 213 11.43 14.82 -13.13
C ASP A 213 10.06 15.10 -12.52
N ALA A 214 9.87 14.81 -11.22
CA ALA A 214 8.62 15.10 -10.52
C ALA A 214 8.34 16.60 -10.46
N GLU A 215 9.35 17.43 -10.13
CA GLU A 215 9.21 18.89 -10.11
C GLU A 215 8.94 19.44 -11.51
N TYR A 216 9.70 18.99 -12.52
CA TYR A 216 9.51 19.38 -13.91
C TYR A 216 8.09 19.05 -14.37
N PHE A 217 7.64 17.81 -14.14
CA PHE A 217 6.29 17.38 -14.49
C PHE A 217 5.22 18.22 -13.81
N MET A 218 5.40 18.58 -12.52
CA MET A 218 4.48 19.48 -11.83
C MET A 218 4.47 20.89 -12.42
N ARG A 219 5.59 21.40 -12.90
CA ARG A 219 5.66 22.73 -13.51
C ARG A 219 5.06 22.78 -14.92
N THR A 220 5.19 21.71 -15.70
CA THR A 220 4.79 21.70 -17.12
C THR A 220 3.40 21.11 -17.37
N ALA A 221 2.82 20.36 -16.42
CA ALA A 221 1.52 19.76 -16.62
C ALA A 221 0.41 20.83 -16.78
N PRO A 222 -0.53 20.66 -17.72
CA PRO A 222 -1.57 21.64 -18.01
C PRO A 222 -2.76 21.55 -17.02
N ILE A 223 -2.48 21.45 -15.71
CA ILE A 223 -3.50 21.27 -14.66
C ILE A 223 -3.21 22.09 -13.40
N GLY A 224 -4.27 22.36 -12.62
CA GLY A 224 -4.14 22.90 -11.26
C GLY A 224 -3.90 21.77 -10.26
N TRP A 225 -2.78 21.81 -9.55
CA TRP A 225 -2.41 20.78 -8.57
C TRP A 225 -3.17 20.91 -7.26
N ASP A 226 -3.72 19.79 -6.80
CA ASP A 226 -4.30 19.68 -5.46
C ASP A 226 -3.22 19.50 -4.38
N VAL A 227 -3.68 19.56 -3.14
CA VAL A 227 -2.82 19.35 -1.98
C VAL A 227 -2.24 17.93 -1.90
N VAL A 228 -2.87 16.94 -2.53
CA VAL A 228 -2.44 15.54 -2.47
C VAL A 228 -1.14 15.34 -3.24
N ALA A 229 -1.03 15.91 -4.44
CA ALA A 229 0.21 15.87 -5.24
C ALA A 229 1.39 16.53 -4.52
N TRP A 230 1.17 17.72 -3.96
CA TRP A 230 2.19 18.44 -3.18
C TRP A 230 2.63 17.67 -1.95
N ARG A 231 1.69 17.10 -1.17
CA ARG A 231 2.01 16.27 0.00
C ARG A 231 2.76 15.01 -0.41
N ALA A 232 2.47 14.41 -1.56
CA ALA A 232 3.18 13.23 -2.05
C ALA A 232 4.66 13.53 -2.35
N LEU A 233 4.95 14.62 -3.10
CA LEU A 233 6.31 15.05 -3.40
C LEU A 233 7.07 15.47 -2.14
N LEU A 234 6.43 16.25 -1.27
CA LEU A 234 7.02 16.73 -0.02
C LEU A 234 7.36 15.57 0.93
N ASN A 235 6.46 14.59 1.06
CA ASN A 235 6.71 13.40 1.87
C ASN A 235 7.86 12.56 1.28
N ALA A 236 7.96 12.43 -0.04
CA ALA A 236 9.08 11.73 -0.66
C ALA A 236 10.42 12.45 -0.42
N CYS A 237 10.43 13.79 -0.48
CA CYS A 237 11.60 14.60 -0.14
C CYS A 237 12.04 14.37 1.31
N TYR A 238 11.08 14.32 2.24
CA TYR A 238 11.34 13.99 3.64
C TYR A 238 11.96 12.58 3.79
N VAL A 239 11.29 11.57 3.24
CA VAL A 239 11.70 10.16 3.38
C VAL A 239 13.08 9.89 2.78
N ARG A 240 13.37 10.42 1.58
CA ARG A 240 14.64 10.21 0.88
C ARG A 240 15.70 11.27 1.20
N ARG A 241 15.45 12.11 2.21
CA ARG A 241 16.38 13.14 2.72
C ARG A 241 16.77 14.22 1.71
N ASN A 242 15.93 14.48 0.71
CA ASN A 242 16.07 15.64 -0.18
C ASN A 242 15.44 16.88 0.48
N TYR A 243 16.03 17.33 1.58
CA TYR A 243 15.48 18.40 2.41
C TYR A 243 15.52 19.78 1.74
N SER A 244 16.48 20.01 0.85
CA SER A 244 16.61 21.27 0.10
C SER A 244 15.42 21.48 -0.83
N LEU A 245 15.09 20.48 -1.65
CA LEU A 245 13.89 20.52 -2.49
C LEU A 245 12.62 20.54 -1.65
N GLY A 246 12.56 19.72 -0.59
CA GLY A 246 11.39 19.66 0.29
C GLY A 246 11.00 21.02 0.88
N LYS A 247 11.97 21.85 1.29
CA LYS A 247 11.68 23.21 1.79
C LYS A 247 11.10 24.10 0.70
N LYS A 248 11.71 24.13 -0.49
CA LYS A 248 11.20 24.90 -1.64
C LYS A 248 9.78 24.50 -2.03
N VAL A 249 9.54 23.19 -2.14
CA VAL A 249 8.23 22.63 -2.46
C VAL A 249 7.19 23.01 -1.39
N ALA A 250 7.57 22.98 -0.11
CA ALA A 250 6.67 23.35 0.97
C ALA A 250 6.28 24.84 0.95
N GLU A 251 7.22 25.74 0.63
CA GLU A 251 6.95 27.18 0.50
C GLU A 251 5.87 27.43 -0.56
N TYR A 252 6.05 26.88 -1.77
CA TYR A 252 5.04 26.97 -2.83
C TYR A 252 3.70 26.33 -2.42
N ALA A 253 3.73 25.14 -1.82
CA ALA A 253 2.51 24.43 -1.43
C ALA A 253 1.73 25.16 -0.32
N ILE A 254 2.40 25.83 0.61
CA ILE A 254 1.80 26.64 1.69
C ILE A 254 1.12 27.91 1.15
N GLU A 255 1.65 28.49 0.08
CA GLU A 255 1.02 29.65 -0.58
C GLU A 255 -0.28 29.24 -1.28
N MET A 256 -0.27 28.11 -1.98
CA MET A 256 -1.45 27.61 -2.69
C MET A 256 -2.51 27.00 -1.77
N HIS A 257 -2.09 26.26 -0.74
CA HIS A 257 -2.97 25.49 0.15
C HIS A 257 -2.74 25.87 1.62
N PRO A 258 -3.03 27.12 2.02
CA PRO A 258 -2.65 27.67 3.33
C PRO A 258 -3.34 27.01 4.52
N ASN A 259 -4.42 26.25 4.29
CA ASN A 259 -5.21 25.61 5.34
C ASN A 259 -4.87 24.13 5.56
N ASP A 260 -4.02 23.53 4.71
CA ASP A 260 -3.67 22.11 4.85
C ASP A 260 -2.60 21.91 5.93
N SER A 261 -2.99 21.28 7.04
CA SER A 261 -2.08 21.03 8.16
C SER A 261 -0.93 20.08 7.83
N GLY A 262 -1.10 19.21 6.84
CA GLY A 262 -0.12 18.20 6.48
C GLY A 262 1.14 18.76 5.86
N ILE A 263 1.02 19.80 5.02
CA ILE A 263 2.18 20.48 4.43
C ILE A 263 3.05 21.08 5.54
N TYR A 264 2.45 21.79 6.50
CA TYR A 264 3.18 22.37 7.62
C TYR A 264 3.87 21.29 8.48
N ILE A 265 3.17 20.19 8.76
CA ILE A 265 3.74 19.09 9.56
C ILE A 265 4.94 18.47 8.85
N LEU A 266 4.85 18.24 7.54
CA LEU A 266 5.96 17.68 6.76
C LEU A 266 7.16 18.65 6.71
N LEU A 267 6.92 19.96 6.51
CA LEU A 267 7.98 20.97 6.53
C LEU A 267 8.66 21.06 7.92
N SER A 268 7.86 21.05 8.98
CA SER A 268 8.36 20.99 10.37
C SER A 268 9.24 19.75 10.60
N ASN A 269 8.80 18.58 10.11
CA ASN A 269 9.58 17.34 10.21
C ASN A 269 10.88 17.40 9.41
N ILE A 270 10.89 18.05 8.23
CA ILE A 270 12.09 18.26 7.42
C ILE A 270 13.09 19.15 8.18
N HIS A 271 12.65 20.27 8.76
CA HIS A 271 13.51 21.12 9.59
C HIS A 271 14.06 20.36 10.80
N ALA A 272 13.22 19.59 11.50
CA ALA A 272 13.64 18.78 12.65
C ALA A 272 14.72 17.75 12.27
N LYS A 273 14.52 16.97 11.20
CA LYS A 273 15.53 16.00 10.72
C LYS A 273 16.78 16.66 10.14
N SER A 274 16.68 17.91 9.67
CA SER A 274 17.83 18.74 9.26
C SER A 274 18.53 19.46 10.43
N LYS A 275 18.05 19.28 11.67
CA LYS A 275 18.53 19.96 12.89
C LYS A 275 18.39 21.49 12.88
N GLU A 276 17.40 22.00 12.15
CA GLU A 276 17.11 23.43 12.01
C GLU A 276 15.91 23.85 12.87
N TRP A 277 16.12 24.01 14.17
CA TRP A 277 15.04 24.26 15.13
C TRP A 277 14.34 25.61 14.95
N ASP A 278 15.05 26.64 14.49
CA ASP A 278 14.44 27.93 14.15
C ASP A 278 13.37 27.77 13.06
N GLY A 279 13.60 26.88 12.09
CA GLY A 279 12.62 26.54 11.06
C GLY A 279 11.37 25.89 11.65
N VAL A 280 11.54 24.96 12.60
CA VAL A 280 10.44 24.32 13.32
C VAL A 280 9.60 25.37 14.08
N ALA A 281 10.27 26.29 14.78
CA ALA A 281 9.60 27.38 15.51
C ALA A 281 8.82 28.31 14.56
N ARG A 282 9.43 28.72 13.43
CA ARG A 282 8.76 29.53 12.40
C ARG A 282 7.51 28.86 11.85
N VAL A 283 7.57 27.58 11.51
CA VAL A 283 6.43 26.82 10.99
C VAL A 283 5.29 26.76 12.02
N ARG A 284 5.59 26.54 13.31
CA ARG A 284 4.58 26.55 14.38
C ARG A 284 3.91 27.91 14.55
N SER A 285 4.71 28.99 14.52
CA SER A 285 4.18 30.36 14.57
C SER A 285 3.26 30.64 13.39
N LEU A 286 3.66 30.22 12.18
CA LEU A 286 2.85 30.39 10.98
C LEU A 286 1.53 29.59 11.03
N MET A 287 1.56 28.36 11.54
CA MET A 287 0.34 27.58 11.77
C MET A 287 -0.61 28.27 12.76
N LYS A 288 -0.07 28.85 13.84
CA LYS A 288 -0.85 29.58 14.84
C LYS A 288 -1.48 30.85 14.25
N GLU A 289 -0.71 31.62 13.48
CA GLU A 289 -1.16 32.83 12.79
C GLU A 289 -2.32 32.51 11.83
N ARG A 290 -2.15 31.46 11.01
CA ARG A 290 -3.15 31.02 10.03
C ARG A 290 -4.26 30.15 10.62
N ARG A 291 -4.27 29.93 11.94
CA ARG A 291 -5.25 29.10 12.67
C ARG A 291 -5.36 27.66 12.15
N VAL A 292 -4.29 27.13 11.58
CA VAL A 292 -4.22 25.76 11.08
C VAL A 292 -3.99 24.82 12.25
N LYS A 293 -4.89 23.86 12.43
CA LYS A 293 -4.80 22.85 13.49
C LYS A 293 -4.30 21.53 12.91
N LYS A 294 -3.37 20.88 13.62
CA LYS A 294 -2.95 19.51 13.32
C LYS A 294 -4.12 18.57 13.53
N GLU A 295 -4.39 17.73 12.54
CA GLU A 295 -5.33 16.63 12.70
C GLU A 295 -4.73 15.56 13.64
N PRO A 296 -5.46 15.15 14.69
CA PRO A 296 -4.98 14.10 15.58
C PRO A 296 -4.91 12.75 14.85
N GLY A 297 -3.82 12.02 15.08
CA GLY A 297 -3.65 10.66 14.57
C GLY A 297 -4.46 9.67 15.40
N VAL A 298 -5.54 9.15 14.83
CA VAL A 298 -6.47 8.22 15.47
C VAL A 298 -6.35 6.86 14.82
N SER A 299 -6.33 5.81 15.65
CA SER A 299 -6.38 4.43 15.19
C SER A 299 -7.57 3.70 15.81
N TRP A 300 -8.19 2.79 15.09
CA TRP A 300 -9.31 2.01 15.61
C TRP A 300 -9.26 0.54 15.18
N ILE A 301 -9.91 -0.30 15.99
CA ILE A 301 -10.03 -1.75 15.78
C ILE A 301 -11.46 -2.19 16.11
N GLY A 302 -12.03 -3.05 15.26
CA GLY A 302 -13.34 -3.67 15.50
C GLY A 302 -13.20 -4.99 16.24
N ILE A 303 -13.73 -5.09 17.46
CA ILE A 303 -13.71 -6.33 18.26
C ILE A 303 -15.10 -6.58 18.84
N ARG A 304 -15.62 -7.81 18.69
CA ARG A 304 -16.95 -8.22 19.22
C ARG A 304 -18.07 -7.24 18.83
N ASN A 305 -18.11 -6.83 17.55
CA ASN A 305 -19.06 -5.86 17.00
C ASN A 305 -19.01 -4.45 17.60
N LYS A 306 -17.95 -4.10 18.35
CA LYS A 306 -17.72 -2.75 18.86
C LYS A 306 -16.45 -2.18 18.24
N THR A 307 -16.52 -0.92 17.82
CA THR A 307 -15.33 -0.17 17.37
C THR A 307 -14.67 0.46 18.58
N HIS A 308 -13.38 0.16 18.78
CA HIS A 308 -12.55 0.75 19.81
C HIS A 308 -11.60 1.75 19.16
N VAL A 309 -11.69 3.00 19.60
CA VAL A 309 -10.93 4.13 19.04
C VAL A 309 -9.84 4.53 20.02
N PHE A 310 -8.64 4.77 19.49
CA PHE A 310 -7.45 5.11 20.24
C PHE A 310 -6.85 6.40 19.71
N LEU A 311 -6.58 7.31 20.63
CA LEU A 311 -5.85 8.55 20.39
C LEU A 311 -4.61 8.54 21.29
N SER A 312 -3.49 9.03 20.77
CA SER A 312 -2.28 9.20 21.59
C SER A 312 -2.56 10.20 22.72
N GLU A 313 -2.16 9.84 23.94
CA GLU A 313 -2.40 10.61 25.19
C GLU A 313 -3.84 10.59 25.70
N ASP A 314 -4.76 9.86 25.04
CA ASP A 314 -6.14 9.74 25.50
C ASP A 314 -6.31 8.61 26.52
N ASN A 315 -6.87 8.96 27.67
CA ASN A 315 -7.17 8.04 28.77
C ASN A 315 -8.66 7.66 28.85
N GLN A 316 -9.46 7.96 27.82
CA GLN A 316 -10.91 7.67 27.81
C GLN A 316 -11.26 6.19 27.69
N HIS A 317 -10.33 5.32 27.27
CA HIS A 317 -10.61 3.90 27.15
C HIS A 317 -10.70 3.23 28.54
N ALA A 318 -11.79 2.52 28.82
CA ALA A 318 -12.05 1.89 30.13
C ALA A 318 -10.92 0.95 30.61
N GLU A 319 -10.17 0.36 29.68
CA GLU A 319 -9.07 -0.57 29.96
C GLU A 319 -7.67 0.03 29.67
N ILE A 320 -7.53 1.36 29.59
CA ILE A 320 -6.29 2.01 29.15
C ILE A 320 -5.05 1.58 29.95
N VAL A 321 -5.19 1.39 31.26
CA VAL A 321 -4.09 0.93 32.15
C VAL A 321 -3.57 -0.45 31.72
N LEU A 322 -4.47 -1.37 31.39
CA LEU A 322 -4.10 -2.71 30.92
C LEU A 322 -3.48 -2.67 29.53
N ILE A 323 -3.97 -1.78 28.67
CA ILE A 323 -3.42 -1.57 27.32
C ILE A 323 -2.00 -1.04 27.41
N TYR A 324 -1.74 -0.03 28.24
CA TYR A 324 -0.39 0.51 28.44
C TYR A 324 0.56 -0.53 29.03
N ALA A 325 0.11 -1.34 29.98
CA ALA A 325 0.90 -2.46 30.48
C ALA A 325 1.24 -3.45 29.37
N LYS A 326 0.27 -3.77 28.49
CA LYS A 326 0.50 -4.66 27.35
C LYS A 326 1.47 -4.07 26.32
N VAL A 327 1.37 -2.79 26.02
CA VAL A 327 2.31 -2.09 25.14
C VAL A 327 3.74 -2.21 25.69
N LYS A 328 3.94 -1.92 26.98
CA LYS A 328 5.26 -2.07 27.62
C LYS A 328 5.80 -3.48 27.51
N GLU A 329 4.97 -4.48 27.82
CA GLU A 329 5.33 -5.90 27.70
C GLU A 329 5.76 -6.27 26.28
N VAL A 330 4.97 -5.87 25.28
CA VAL A 330 5.22 -6.20 23.88
C VAL A 330 6.48 -5.48 23.36
N LEU A 331 6.65 -4.19 23.67
CA LEU A 331 7.82 -3.42 23.27
C LEU A 331 9.11 -4.00 23.89
N ALA A 332 9.07 -4.42 25.16
CA ALA A 332 10.19 -5.08 25.81
C ALA A 332 10.58 -6.40 25.11
N LYS A 333 9.60 -7.17 24.61
CA LYS A 333 9.84 -8.44 23.90
C LYS A 333 10.39 -8.26 22.49
N ILE A 334 10.08 -7.16 21.80
CA ILE A 334 10.59 -6.92 20.44
C ILE A 334 11.94 -6.18 20.41
N ARG A 335 12.37 -5.54 21.51
CA ARG A 335 13.70 -4.89 21.62
C ARG A 335 14.85 -5.87 21.30
N PRO A 336 14.91 -7.08 21.89
CA PRO A 336 15.94 -8.08 21.53
C PRO A 336 15.87 -8.55 20.08
N LEU A 337 14.72 -8.39 19.40
CA LEU A 337 14.53 -8.72 17.99
C LEU A 337 14.98 -7.60 17.03
N GLY A 338 15.63 -6.55 17.56
CA GLY A 338 16.16 -5.43 16.77
C GLY A 338 15.24 -4.19 16.73
N TYR A 339 14.22 -4.10 17.58
CA TYR A 339 13.42 -2.88 17.69
C TYR A 339 14.22 -1.76 18.39
N ALA A 340 14.45 -0.66 17.66
CA ALA A 340 15.00 0.58 18.19
C ALA A 340 14.04 1.74 17.87
N PRO A 341 13.55 2.50 18.88
CA PRO A 341 12.67 3.63 18.65
C PRO A 341 13.35 4.75 17.85
N ASP A 342 12.66 5.33 16.86
CA ASP A 342 13.17 6.49 16.10
C ASP A 342 12.99 7.79 16.90
N VAL A 343 13.90 8.03 17.85
CA VAL A 343 13.93 9.24 18.69
C VAL A 343 14.35 10.51 17.94
N ALA A 344 14.86 10.40 16.71
CA ALA A 344 15.45 11.53 15.96
C ALA A 344 14.40 12.53 15.42
N GLY A 345 13.09 12.25 15.56
CA GLY A 345 12.00 13.16 15.19
C GLY A 345 11.26 13.81 16.37
N ALA A 346 11.63 13.49 17.62
CA ALA A 346 10.91 13.97 18.81
C ALA A 346 11.53 15.27 19.37
N TYR A 347 10.66 16.11 19.95
CA TYR A 347 10.92 17.48 20.39
C TYR A 347 12.14 17.59 21.32
N HIS A 348 13.01 18.59 21.11
CA HIS A 348 14.22 18.75 21.93
C HIS A 348 13.96 19.21 23.38
N ASP A 349 12.75 19.68 23.67
CA ASP A 349 12.36 20.24 24.99
C ASP A 349 12.00 19.15 26.03
N VAL A 350 12.09 17.87 25.66
CA VAL A 350 11.80 16.73 26.52
C VAL A 350 13.00 15.79 26.52
N ASP A 351 13.34 15.18 27.66
CA ASP A 351 14.45 14.23 27.75
C ASP A 351 14.23 12.99 26.86
N GLU A 352 15.29 12.22 26.60
CA GLU A 352 15.24 11.05 25.71
C GLU A 352 14.26 9.97 26.20
N GLU A 353 14.11 9.83 27.51
CA GLU A 353 13.19 8.87 28.15
C GLU A 353 11.72 9.24 27.89
N GLN A 354 11.38 10.52 27.97
CA GLN A 354 10.03 11.00 27.71
C GLN A 354 9.71 11.03 26.20
N ARG A 355 10.70 11.18 25.33
CA ARG A 355 10.55 10.98 23.87
C ARG A 355 10.24 9.54 23.53
N GLU A 356 10.97 8.59 24.12
CA GLU A 356 10.71 7.16 23.93
C GLU A 356 9.35 6.75 24.50
N ASN A 357 8.95 7.30 25.64
CA ASN A 357 7.62 7.10 26.19
C ASN A 357 6.52 7.62 25.25
N ASN A 358 6.67 8.80 24.64
CA ASN A 358 5.69 9.33 23.69
C ASN A 358 5.54 8.45 22.44
N LEU A 359 6.65 7.91 21.92
CA LEU A 359 6.64 6.97 20.79
C LEU A 359 5.99 5.63 21.14
N SER A 360 6.08 5.21 22.40
CA SER A 360 5.55 3.93 22.87
C SER A 360 4.02 3.87 22.79
N TYR A 361 3.33 4.99 23.01
CA TYR A 361 1.86 5.07 23.08
C TYR A 361 1.21 5.74 21.87
N HIS A 362 1.82 5.56 20.70
CA HIS A 362 1.16 5.88 19.43
C HIS A 362 -0.14 5.05 19.27
N SER A 363 -1.18 5.68 18.71
CA SER A 363 -2.51 5.06 18.61
C SER A 363 -2.51 3.71 17.91
N GLU A 364 -1.61 3.47 16.95
CA GLU A 364 -1.45 2.16 16.30
C GLU A 364 -1.01 1.08 17.28
N LYS A 365 -0.02 1.38 18.14
CA LYS A 365 0.50 0.43 19.13
C LYS A 365 -0.56 0.13 20.19
N LEU A 366 -1.34 1.14 20.59
CA LEU A 366 -2.48 0.97 21.50
C LEU A 366 -3.53 0.02 20.88
N ALA A 367 -3.91 0.26 19.62
CA ALA A 367 -4.89 -0.56 18.90
C ALA A 367 -4.41 -2.00 18.73
N VAL A 368 -3.14 -2.20 18.35
CA VAL A 368 -2.53 -3.54 18.22
C VAL A 368 -2.45 -4.24 19.57
N ALA A 369 -2.00 -3.57 20.63
CA ALA A 369 -1.93 -4.14 21.96
C ALA A 369 -3.32 -4.57 22.47
N TYR A 370 -4.35 -3.73 22.27
CA TYR A 370 -5.72 -4.09 22.59
C TYR A 370 -6.20 -5.30 21.78
N GLY A 371 -5.90 -5.33 20.48
CA GLY A 371 -6.17 -6.49 19.61
C GLY A 371 -5.54 -7.78 20.14
N LEU A 372 -4.27 -7.74 20.53
CA LEU A 372 -3.56 -8.89 21.11
C LEU A 372 -4.19 -9.39 22.42
N MET A 373 -4.76 -8.49 23.23
CA MET A 373 -5.42 -8.84 24.50
C MET A 373 -6.79 -9.49 24.30
N LYS A 374 -7.54 -9.06 23.27
CA LYS A 374 -8.98 -9.36 23.15
C LYS A 374 -9.33 -10.39 22.09
N THR A 375 -8.37 -10.80 21.28
CA THR A 375 -8.58 -11.76 20.19
C THR A 375 -7.79 -13.06 20.43
N PRO A 376 -8.31 -14.22 19.99
CA PRO A 376 -7.63 -15.51 20.14
C PRO A 376 -6.20 -15.48 19.60
N GLU A 377 -5.31 -16.29 20.17
CA GLU A 377 -3.94 -16.43 19.67
C GLU A 377 -3.92 -16.75 18.17
N LYS A 378 -2.93 -16.21 17.46
CA LYS A 378 -2.74 -16.34 16.00
C LYS A 378 -3.85 -15.78 15.10
N SER A 379 -4.96 -15.28 15.65
CA SER A 379 -6.01 -14.69 14.82
C SER A 379 -5.56 -13.36 14.19
N PRO A 380 -5.92 -13.06 12.93
CA PRO A 380 -5.57 -11.80 12.29
C PRO A 380 -6.11 -10.57 13.04
N LEU A 381 -5.36 -9.47 12.98
CA LEU A 381 -5.76 -8.17 13.51
C LEU A 381 -5.96 -7.16 12.38
N TYR A 382 -7.04 -6.39 12.45
CA TYR A 382 -7.36 -5.35 11.46
C TYR A 382 -7.42 -3.99 12.15
N VAL A 383 -6.41 -3.17 11.94
CA VAL A 383 -6.31 -1.82 12.51
C VAL A 383 -6.45 -0.80 11.39
N THR A 384 -7.24 0.25 11.61
CA THR A 384 -7.32 1.37 10.67
C THR A 384 -6.81 2.63 11.33
N LYS A 385 -6.15 3.50 10.54
CA LYS A 385 -5.58 4.77 10.95
C LYS A 385 -5.98 5.86 9.94
N ASN A 386 -6.35 7.03 10.45
CA ASN A 386 -6.79 8.16 9.61
C ASN A 386 -5.64 8.88 8.89
N VAL A 387 -4.39 8.72 9.35
CA VAL A 387 -3.19 9.32 8.75
C VAL A 387 -2.16 8.23 8.44
N ARG A 388 -1.13 8.54 7.64
CA ARG A 388 -0.02 7.60 7.33
C ARG A 388 0.58 7.01 8.62
N ILE A 389 0.82 5.71 8.65
CA ILE A 389 1.56 5.06 9.75
C ILE A 389 3.01 5.59 9.78
N CYS A 390 3.52 5.92 10.97
CA CYS A 390 4.90 6.38 11.11
C CYS A 390 5.91 5.22 11.04
N ASP A 391 7.17 5.53 10.74
CA ASP A 391 8.22 4.52 10.61
C ASP A 391 8.42 3.71 11.89
N ASP A 392 8.35 4.35 13.06
CA ASP A 392 8.49 3.68 14.34
C ASP A 392 7.37 2.64 14.58
N CYS A 393 6.10 3.02 14.41
CA CYS A 393 4.98 2.09 14.51
C CYS A 393 5.07 0.97 13.49
N HIS A 394 5.46 1.28 12.25
CA HIS A 394 5.66 0.28 11.22
C HIS A 394 6.76 -0.73 11.60
N SER A 395 7.85 -0.29 12.25
CA SER A 395 8.94 -1.17 12.74
C SER A 395 8.44 -2.08 13.84
N ALA A 396 7.73 -1.47 14.81
CA ALA A 396 7.22 -2.19 15.96
C ALA A 396 6.24 -3.27 15.51
N ILE A 397 5.23 -2.90 14.71
CA ILE A 397 4.17 -3.83 14.28
C ILE A 397 4.72 -4.98 13.45
N LYS A 398 5.73 -4.71 12.62
CA LYS A 398 6.47 -5.74 11.91
C LYS A 398 7.03 -6.79 12.87
N LEU A 399 7.79 -6.39 13.88
CA LEU A 399 8.36 -7.32 14.86
C LEU A 399 7.29 -7.97 15.74
N ILE A 400 6.20 -7.26 16.04
CA ILE A 400 5.05 -7.80 16.75
C ILE A 400 4.38 -8.91 15.94
N SER A 401 4.26 -8.78 14.61
CA SER A 401 3.69 -9.84 13.75
C SER A 401 4.49 -11.14 13.84
N ARG A 402 5.83 -11.06 13.89
CA ARG A 402 6.72 -12.19 14.11
C ARG A 402 6.59 -12.77 15.51
N LEU A 403 6.61 -11.91 16.53
CA LEU A 403 6.51 -12.31 17.94
C LEU A 403 5.20 -13.03 18.26
N SER A 404 4.10 -12.57 17.65
CA SER A 404 2.75 -13.08 17.94
C SER A 404 2.25 -14.13 16.97
N ASP A 405 3.02 -14.45 15.92
CA ASP A 405 2.63 -15.37 14.84
C ASP A 405 1.25 -15.02 14.26
N ARG A 406 1.08 -13.73 13.90
CA ARG A 406 -0.19 -13.16 13.44
C ARG A 406 -0.02 -12.33 12.18
N LEU A 407 -1.02 -12.42 11.31
CA LEU A 407 -1.28 -11.40 10.30
C LEU A 407 -1.82 -10.15 10.99
N ILE A 408 -1.11 -9.03 10.87
CA ILE A 408 -1.59 -7.73 11.31
C ILE A 408 -1.77 -6.86 10.07
N VAL A 409 -3.02 -6.54 9.75
CA VAL A 409 -3.36 -5.65 8.65
C VAL A 409 -3.58 -4.25 9.22
N VAL A 410 -2.78 -3.28 8.77
CA VAL A 410 -2.97 -1.87 9.10
C VAL A 410 -3.35 -1.09 7.86
N ARG A 411 -4.56 -0.52 7.83
CA ARG A 411 -5.00 0.45 6.82
C ARG A 411 -4.62 1.84 7.28
N ASP A 412 -3.84 2.58 6.49
CA ASP A 412 -3.62 4.00 6.71
C ASP A 412 -4.35 4.86 5.66
N SER A 413 -4.07 6.17 5.63
CA SER A 413 -4.69 7.10 4.69
C SER A 413 -4.42 6.79 3.21
N ASN A 414 -3.40 5.98 2.91
CA ASN A 414 -2.89 5.78 1.55
C ASN A 414 -3.00 4.32 1.07
N ARG A 415 -2.86 3.34 1.97
CA ARG A 415 -2.78 1.91 1.61
C ARG A 415 -2.98 0.99 2.82
N PHE A 416 -3.01 -0.31 2.53
CA PHE A 416 -2.86 -1.37 3.51
C PHE A 416 -1.40 -1.81 3.63
N HIS A 417 -1.04 -2.15 4.86
CA HIS A 417 0.20 -2.79 5.26
C HIS A 417 -0.16 -4.15 5.84
N HIS A 418 0.28 -5.21 5.17
CA HIS A 418 0.09 -6.58 5.66
C HIS A 418 1.37 -6.99 6.35
N PHE A 419 1.36 -7.03 7.68
CA PHE A 419 2.49 -7.46 8.48
C PHE A 419 2.36 -8.94 8.83
N GLN A 420 3.33 -9.74 8.41
CA GLN A 420 3.38 -11.18 8.66
C GLN A 420 4.85 -11.59 8.80
N ASP A 421 5.15 -12.36 9.85
CA ASP A 421 6.49 -12.93 10.09
C ASP A 421 7.64 -11.91 10.03
N GLY A 422 7.41 -10.67 10.50
CA GLY A 422 8.47 -9.66 10.45
C GLY A 422 8.66 -9.02 9.08
N HIS A 423 7.75 -9.24 8.14
CA HIS A 423 7.71 -8.59 6.83
C HIS A 423 6.48 -7.71 6.70
N CYS A 424 6.49 -6.79 5.73
CA CYS A 424 5.34 -5.95 5.38
C CYS A 424 5.15 -5.98 3.86
N SER A 425 3.90 -6.01 3.37
CA SER A 425 3.59 -5.92 1.93
C SER A 425 4.06 -4.63 1.25
N CYS A 426 4.59 -3.65 1.98
CA CYS A 426 5.24 -2.49 1.39
C CYS A 426 6.73 -2.70 1.04
N CYS A 427 7.31 -3.84 1.42
CA CYS A 427 8.72 -4.19 1.20
C CYS A 427 9.72 -3.13 1.72
N ASP A 428 9.32 -2.35 2.73
CA ASP A 428 10.06 -1.18 3.22
C ASP A 428 10.51 -0.21 2.11
N TYR A 429 9.78 -0.16 0.99
CA TYR A 429 10.03 0.77 -0.12
C TYR A 429 10.19 2.23 0.37
N TRP A 430 9.58 2.51 1.52
CA TRP A 430 9.49 3.80 2.18
C TRP A 430 10.57 4.07 3.24
N ARG A 431 11.58 3.21 3.40
CA ARG A 431 12.63 3.38 4.40
C ARG A 431 14.00 3.65 3.80
N VAL A 432 14.79 4.39 4.57
CA VAL A 432 16.17 4.80 4.27
C VAL A 432 17.17 3.63 4.37
N LYS A 433 16.83 2.53 5.05
CA LYS A 433 17.75 1.41 5.27
C LYS A 433 17.25 0.14 4.58
N LYS A 434 17.93 -0.27 3.52
CA LYS A 434 17.93 -1.66 3.04
C LYS A 434 19.27 -2.29 3.46
N GLU A 435 19.26 -3.51 3.99
CA GLU A 435 20.49 -4.28 4.22
C GLU A 435 21.15 -4.58 2.86
N PRO A 436 22.42 -4.24 2.60
CA PRO A 436 23.00 -4.39 1.26
C PRO A 436 23.08 -5.86 0.82
N GLY A 437 22.73 -6.15 -0.44
CA GLY A 437 22.97 -7.46 -1.08
C GLY A 437 21.76 -8.38 -1.28
N VAL A 438 20.56 -7.95 -0.89
CA VAL A 438 19.33 -8.77 -0.94
C VAL A 438 18.56 -8.55 -2.24
N SER A 439 18.24 -9.65 -2.93
CA SER A 439 17.32 -9.66 -4.08
C SER A 439 15.97 -10.23 -3.69
N TRP A 440 14.92 -9.69 -4.30
CA TRP A 440 13.54 -10.03 -4.05
C TRP A 440 12.86 -10.34 -5.38
N ILE A 441 12.02 -11.37 -5.44
CA ILE A 441 11.15 -11.62 -6.60
C ILE A 441 9.72 -11.86 -6.11
N GLY A 442 8.77 -11.15 -6.71
CA GLY A 442 7.34 -11.36 -6.46
C GLY A 442 6.82 -12.46 -7.37
N ILE A 443 6.23 -13.51 -6.78
CA ILE A 443 5.56 -14.58 -7.53
C ILE A 443 4.26 -14.93 -6.80
N ARG A 444 3.11 -14.83 -7.49
CA ARG A 444 1.79 -15.30 -7.00
C ARG A 444 1.48 -14.81 -5.56
N ASN A 445 1.47 -13.51 -5.30
CA ASN A 445 1.23 -12.90 -3.98
C ASN A 445 2.27 -13.19 -2.89
N LYS A 446 3.43 -13.76 -3.23
CA LYS A 446 4.53 -13.98 -2.27
C LYS A 446 5.81 -13.33 -2.75
N THR A 447 6.40 -12.51 -1.89
CA THR A 447 7.75 -11.98 -2.11
C THR A 447 8.74 -13.01 -1.59
N HIS A 448 9.55 -13.56 -2.50
CA HIS A 448 10.65 -14.45 -2.17
C HIS A 448 11.95 -13.66 -2.04
N VAL A 449 12.73 -13.97 -1.01
CA VAL A 449 13.96 -13.27 -0.64
C VAL A 449 15.13 -14.16 -0.96
N PHE A 450 16.16 -13.60 -1.57
CA PHE A 450 17.38 -14.32 -1.93
C PHE A 450 18.60 -13.56 -1.42
N LEU A 451 19.46 -14.29 -0.71
CA LEU A 451 20.80 -13.86 -0.31
C LEU A 451 21.83 -14.62 -1.14
N SER A 452 23.00 -14.01 -1.37
CA SER A 452 24.12 -14.65 -2.07
C SER A 452 24.69 -15.87 -1.32
N GLU A 453 24.38 -16.02 -0.04
CA GLU A 453 24.80 -17.14 0.84
C GLU A 453 23.60 -17.89 1.44
N ASP A 454 22.42 -17.81 0.81
CA ASP A 454 21.19 -18.38 1.37
C ASP A 454 21.23 -19.92 1.38
N ASN A 455 21.32 -20.52 2.58
CA ASN A 455 21.16 -21.96 2.80
C ASN A 455 19.81 -22.34 3.44
N GLN A 456 18.91 -21.37 3.66
CA GLN A 456 17.66 -21.56 4.42
C GLN A 456 16.40 -21.53 3.55
N HIS A 457 16.50 -21.16 2.27
CA HIS A 457 15.35 -21.25 1.36
C HIS A 457 14.92 -22.71 1.14
N ALA A 458 13.65 -23.03 1.39
CA ALA A 458 13.13 -24.41 1.41
C ALA A 458 13.38 -25.21 0.11
N GLU A 459 13.53 -24.53 -1.02
CA GLU A 459 13.81 -25.12 -2.34
C GLU A 459 15.21 -24.79 -2.89
N ILE A 460 16.15 -24.34 -2.06
CA ILE A 460 17.44 -23.80 -2.52
C ILE A 460 18.22 -24.79 -3.42
N VAL A 461 18.15 -26.09 -3.11
CA VAL A 461 18.81 -27.15 -3.90
C VAL A 461 18.29 -27.19 -5.34
N LEU A 462 16.98 -27.05 -5.53
CA LEU A 462 16.35 -27.01 -6.85
C LEU A 462 16.71 -25.71 -7.60
N ILE A 463 16.80 -24.60 -6.87
CA ILE A 463 17.15 -23.30 -7.41
C ILE A 463 18.61 -23.32 -7.90
N TYR A 464 19.53 -23.87 -7.12
CA TYR A 464 20.93 -24.03 -7.52
C TYR A 464 21.07 -24.94 -8.74
N ALA A 465 20.33 -26.04 -8.80
CA ALA A 465 20.29 -26.90 -9.98
C ALA A 465 19.79 -26.12 -11.22
N LYS A 466 18.76 -25.29 -11.05
CA LYS A 466 18.23 -24.46 -12.14
C LYS A 466 19.22 -23.39 -12.58
N VAL A 467 19.93 -22.74 -11.66
CA VAL A 467 21.00 -21.80 -11.99
C VAL A 467 22.06 -22.48 -12.83
N LYS A 468 22.55 -23.67 -12.44
CA LYS A 468 23.54 -24.43 -13.23
C LYS A 468 23.03 -24.75 -14.64
N GLU A 469 21.78 -25.20 -14.76
CA GLU A 469 21.15 -25.48 -16.06
C GLU A 469 21.12 -24.23 -16.95
N VAL A 470 20.69 -23.09 -16.40
CA VAL A 470 20.57 -21.82 -17.13
C VAL A 470 21.95 -21.28 -17.53
N LEU A 471 22.93 -21.31 -16.62
CA LEU A 471 24.30 -20.88 -16.89
C LEU A 471 24.94 -21.73 -17.99
N ALA A 472 24.73 -23.05 -17.99
CA ALA A 472 25.22 -23.94 -19.04
C ALA A 472 24.64 -23.60 -20.42
N LYS A 473 23.40 -23.11 -20.49
CA LYS A 473 22.74 -22.70 -21.75
C LYS A 473 23.21 -21.34 -22.28
N ILE A 474 23.58 -20.41 -21.41
CA ILE A 474 24.07 -19.08 -21.84
C ILE A 474 25.58 -19.05 -22.14
N ARG A 475 26.39 -20.01 -21.62
CA ARG A 475 27.83 -20.09 -21.91
C ARG A 475 28.15 -20.12 -23.42
N PRO A 476 27.51 -20.97 -24.25
CA PRO A 476 27.72 -20.97 -25.70
C PRO A 476 27.30 -19.67 -26.40
N LEU A 477 26.49 -18.84 -25.75
CA LEU A 477 26.04 -17.54 -26.27
C LEU A 477 27.00 -16.38 -25.91
N GLY A 478 28.18 -16.69 -25.37
CA GLY A 478 29.20 -15.71 -25.03
C GLY A 478 29.19 -15.25 -23.58
N TYR A 479 28.47 -15.94 -22.68
CA TYR A 479 28.57 -15.67 -21.25
C TYR A 479 29.89 -16.22 -20.68
N ALA A 480 30.74 -15.32 -20.16
CA ALA A 480 31.91 -15.64 -19.37
C ALA A 480 31.83 -14.89 -18.03
N PRO A 481 31.86 -15.60 -16.88
CA PRO A 481 31.85 -14.93 -15.58
C PRO A 481 33.15 -14.13 -15.39
N ASP A 482 33.03 -12.88 -14.93
CA ASP A 482 34.18 -11.99 -14.68
C ASP A 482 34.89 -12.38 -13.36
N VAL A 483 35.75 -13.39 -13.45
CA VAL A 483 36.56 -13.90 -12.33
C VAL A 483 37.74 -13.00 -11.95
N ALA A 484 38.03 -11.94 -12.73
CA ALA A 484 39.22 -11.10 -12.51
C ALA A 484 39.04 -10.04 -11.40
N GLY A 485 37.79 -9.71 -11.03
CA GLY A 485 37.47 -8.65 -10.07
C GLY A 485 37.05 -9.09 -8.65
N ALA A 486 36.95 -10.39 -8.38
CA ALA A 486 36.37 -10.91 -7.13
C ALA A 486 37.43 -11.50 -6.17
N TYR A 487 37.64 -10.84 -5.03
CA TYR A 487 38.34 -11.33 -3.82
C TYR A 487 39.70 -12.02 -4.06
N HIS A 488 40.80 -11.29 -3.80
CA HIS A 488 42.18 -11.77 -3.99
C HIS A 488 42.57 -13.04 -3.20
N ASP A 489 41.77 -13.48 -2.20
CA ASP A 489 42.12 -14.55 -1.25
C ASP A 489 41.35 -15.89 -1.40
N VAL A 490 40.63 -16.11 -2.50
CA VAL A 490 39.88 -17.37 -2.76
C VAL A 490 40.31 -18.04 -4.08
N ASP A 491 40.24 -19.37 -4.14
CA ASP A 491 40.55 -20.12 -5.35
C ASP A 491 39.54 -19.86 -6.49
N GLU A 492 39.93 -20.21 -7.72
CA GLU A 492 39.18 -19.90 -8.93
C GLU A 492 37.82 -20.60 -8.98
N GLU A 493 37.72 -21.82 -8.45
CA GLU A 493 36.48 -22.60 -8.37
C GLU A 493 35.48 -21.99 -7.38
N GLN A 494 35.96 -21.51 -6.23
CA GLN A 494 35.15 -20.83 -5.23
C GLN A 494 34.69 -19.45 -5.72
N ARG A 495 35.53 -18.73 -6.47
CA ARG A 495 35.14 -17.46 -7.12
C ARG A 495 34.05 -17.66 -8.17
N GLU A 496 34.17 -18.69 -9.02
CA GLU A 496 33.17 -19.01 -10.03
C GLU A 496 31.84 -19.43 -9.38
N ASN A 497 31.89 -20.19 -8.28
CA ASN A 497 30.70 -20.54 -7.50
C ASN A 497 30.04 -19.29 -6.88
N ASN A 498 30.80 -18.39 -6.25
CA ASN A 498 30.27 -17.17 -5.65
C ASN A 498 29.56 -16.27 -6.68
N LEU A 499 30.15 -16.09 -7.87
CA LEU A 499 29.54 -15.35 -8.98
C LEU A 499 28.29 -16.05 -9.53
N SER A 500 28.28 -17.38 -9.55
CA SER A 500 27.16 -18.18 -10.06
C SER A 500 25.89 -18.05 -9.21
N TYR A 501 26.02 -17.90 -7.89
CA TYR A 501 24.88 -17.85 -6.95
C TYR A 501 24.57 -16.46 -6.40
N HIS A 502 24.89 -15.40 -7.15
CA HIS A 502 24.39 -14.08 -6.82
C HIS A 502 22.86 -14.05 -6.69
N SER A 503 22.37 -13.26 -5.75
CA SER A 503 20.96 -13.22 -5.36
C SER A 503 20.01 -12.89 -6.53
N GLU A 504 20.46 -12.14 -7.54
CA GLU A 504 19.69 -11.87 -8.76
C GLU A 504 19.52 -13.12 -9.62
N LYS A 505 20.58 -13.91 -9.81
CA LYS A 505 20.54 -15.14 -10.62
C LYS A 505 19.65 -16.18 -9.94
N LEU A 506 19.74 -16.27 -8.61
CA LEU A 506 18.84 -17.10 -7.81
C LEU A 506 17.38 -16.67 -7.97
N ALA A 507 17.11 -15.37 -7.86
CA ALA A 507 15.77 -14.82 -8.03
C ALA A 507 15.21 -15.08 -9.44
N VAL A 508 15.99 -14.84 -10.50
CA VAL A 508 15.58 -15.12 -11.89
C VAL A 508 15.35 -16.61 -12.12
N ALA A 509 16.25 -17.48 -11.64
CA ALA A 509 16.10 -18.93 -11.78
C ALA A 509 14.83 -19.45 -11.09
N TYR A 510 14.54 -18.96 -9.88
CA TYR A 510 13.31 -19.26 -9.18
C TYR A 510 12.07 -18.74 -9.93
N GLY A 511 12.15 -17.53 -10.49
CA GLY A 511 11.15 -16.95 -11.39
C GLY A 511 10.81 -17.87 -12.56
N LEU A 512 11.83 -18.33 -13.28
CA LEU A 512 11.70 -19.25 -14.42
C LEU A 512 11.04 -20.59 -14.04
N MET A 513 11.23 -21.07 -12.80
CA MET A 513 10.63 -22.32 -12.32
C MET A 513 9.15 -22.18 -11.97
N LYS A 514 8.73 -21.02 -11.44
CA LYS A 514 7.42 -20.86 -10.79
C LYS A 514 6.39 -20.08 -11.61
N THR A 515 6.81 -19.44 -12.68
CA THR A 515 5.93 -18.66 -13.56
C THR A 515 5.75 -19.35 -14.92
N PRO A 516 4.57 -19.23 -15.54
CA PRO A 516 4.32 -19.77 -16.88
C PRO A 516 5.36 -19.33 -17.91
N GLU A 517 5.53 -20.11 -18.98
CA GLU A 517 6.41 -19.72 -20.09
C GLU A 517 6.02 -18.34 -20.64
N LYS A 518 7.04 -17.53 -20.99
CA LYS A 518 6.92 -16.15 -21.48
C LYS A 518 6.37 -15.11 -20.49
N SER A 519 5.96 -15.50 -19.27
CA SER A 519 5.58 -14.53 -18.25
C SER A 519 6.76 -13.64 -17.85
N PRO A 520 6.55 -12.31 -17.71
CA PRO A 520 7.59 -11.38 -17.30
C PRO A 520 8.08 -11.67 -15.89
N LEU A 521 9.36 -11.42 -15.64
CA LEU A 521 10.01 -11.63 -14.35
C LEU A 521 10.44 -10.28 -13.76
N TYR A 522 10.12 -10.03 -12.48
CA TYR A 522 10.45 -8.78 -11.81
C TYR A 522 11.32 -9.04 -10.59
N VAL A 523 12.60 -8.70 -10.69
CA VAL A 523 13.58 -8.86 -9.61
C VAL A 523 13.90 -7.48 -9.04
N THR A 524 13.82 -7.32 -7.73
CA THR A 524 14.26 -6.11 -7.04
C THR A 524 15.49 -6.41 -6.21
N LYS A 525 16.59 -5.72 -6.48
CA LYS A 525 17.81 -5.68 -5.68
C LYS A 525 17.95 -4.32 -5.03
N ASN A 526 18.61 -4.31 -3.88
CA ASN A 526 18.81 -3.12 -3.06
C ASN A 526 20.19 -2.47 -3.18
N VAL A 527 21.06 -3.05 -3.99
CA VAL A 527 22.36 -2.52 -4.43
C VAL A 527 22.42 -2.62 -5.95
N ARG A 528 23.34 -1.89 -6.58
CA ARG A 528 23.56 -1.92 -8.03
C ARG A 528 23.75 -3.36 -8.52
N ILE A 529 23.13 -3.71 -9.64
CA ILE A 529 23.37 -5.00 -10.29
C ILE A 529 24.84 -5.04 -10.75
N CYS A 530 25.55 -6.13 -10.46
CA CYS A 530 26.92 -6.28 -10.97
C CYS A 530 26.92 -6.63 -12.46
N ASP A 531 28.00 -6.30 -13.15
CA ASP A 531 28.10 -6.48 -14.61
C ASP A 531 27.99 -7.96 -15.03
N ASP A 532 28.44 -8.87 -14.18
CA ASP A 532 28.28 -10.31 -14.38
C ASP A 532 26.79 -10.75 -14.33
N CYS A 533 26.03 -10.33 -13.32
CA CYS A 533 24.59 -10.58 -13.25
C CYS A 533 23.84 -9.92 -14.42
N HIS A 534 24.23 -8.69 -14.77
CA HIS A 534 23.65 -7.97 -15.90
C HIS A 534 23.84 -8.73 -17.22
N SER A 535 25.05 -9.23 -17.47
CA SER A 535 25.40 -9.99 -18.67
C SER A 535 24.68 -11.34 -18.72
N ALA A 536 24.60 -12.04 -17.59
CA ALA A 536 23.85 -13.28 -17.48
C ALA A 536 22.36 -13.06 -17.79
N ILE A 537 21.72 -12.09 -17.13
CA ILE A 537 20.28 -11.84 -17.25
C ILE A 537 19.90 -11.38 -18.66
N LYS A 538 20.76 -10.61 -19.33
CA LYS A 538 20.62 -10.26 -20.74
C LYS A 538 20.52 -11.50 -21.63
N LEU A 539 21.40 -12.49 -21.44
CA LEU A 539 21.34 -13.72 -22.23
C LEU A 539 20.17 -14.62 -21.83
N ILE A 540 19.77 -14.59 -20.56
CA ILE A 540 18.59 -15.32 -20.08
C ILE A 540 17.30 -14.77 -20.70
N SER A 541 17.15 -13.44 -20.84
CA SER A 541 15.95 -12.86 -21.47
C SER A 541 15.82 -13.31 -22.92
N ARG A 542 16.93 -13.39 -23.66
CA ARG A 542 16.98 -13.93 -25.03
C ARG A 542 16.58 -15.39 -25.11
N LEU A 543 17.10 -16.23 -24.21
CA LEU A 543 16.82 -17.66 -24.21
C LEU A 543 15.41 -17.99 -23.78
N SER A 544 14.85 -17.21 -22.86
CA SER A 544 13.55 -17.49 -22.28
C SER A 544 12.39 -16.82 -23.00
N ASP A 545 12.66 -15.92 -23.94
CA ASP A 545 11.64 -15.10 -24.63
C ASP A 545 10.74 -14.39 -23.60
N ARG A 546 11.38 -13.81 -22.57
CA ARG A 546 10.73 -13.14 -21.44
C ARG A 546 11.28 -11.74 -21.26
N LEU A 547 10.39 -10.82 -20.93
CA LEU A 547 10.76 -9.56 -20.30
C LEU A 547 11.24 -9.84 -18.88
N ILE A 548 12.51 -9.54 -18.59
CA ILE A 548 13.06 -9.60 -17.24
C ILE A 548 13.35 -8.17 -16.81
N VAL A 549 12.67 -7.69 -15.78
CA VAL A 549 12.89 -6.36 -15.20
C VAL A 549 13.67 -6.54 -13.91
N VAL A 550 14.91 -6.06 -13.89
CA VAL A 550 15.71 -6.00 -12.66
C VAL A 550 15.77 -4.56 -12.19
N ARG A 551 15.21 -4.29 -11.02
CA ARG A 551 15.37 -3.03 -10.32
C ARG A 551 16.58 -3.12 -9.41
N ASP A 552 17.54 -2.23 -9.54
CA ASP A 552 18.64 -2.12 -8.59
C ASP A 552 18.49 -0.89 -7.67
N SER A 553 19.53 -0.51 -6.91
CA SER A 553 19.46 0.67 -6.03
C SER A 553 19.24 1.99 -6.75
N ASN A 554 19.58 2.07 -8.04
CA ASN A 554 19.71 3.32 -8.79
C ASN A 554 18.72 3.42 -9.96
N ARG A 555 18.38 2.31 -10.62
CA ARG A 555 17.55 2.31 -11.84
C ARG A 555 16.88 0.96 -12.11
N PHE A 556 16.01 0.96 -13.12
CA PHE A 556 15.45 -0.26 -13.69
C PHE A 556 16.27 -0.70 -14.90
N HIS A 557 16.43 -2.01 -15.05
CA HIS A 557 17.08 -2.66 -16.17
C HIS A 557 16.04 -3.57 -16.83
N HIS A 558 15.62 -3.21 -18.04
CA HIS A 558 14.62 -3.96 -18.80
C HIS A 558 15.34 -4.84 -19.81
N PHE A 559 15.35 -6.14 -19.54
CA PHE A 559 15.99 -7.12 -20.40
C PHE A 559 14.94 -7.82 -21.28
N GLN A 560 15.08 -7.69 -22.60
CA GLN A 560 14.21 -8.35 -23.56
C GLN A 560 15.01 -8.70 -24.82
N ASP A 561 14.82 -9.91 -25.35
CA ASP A 561 15.48 -10.39 -26.58
C ASP A 561 17.01 -10.24 -26.60
N GLY A 562 17.66 -10.28 -25.44
CA GLY A 562 19.10 -10.07 -25.36
C GLY A 562 19.54 -8.61 -25.40
N HIS A 563 18.63 -7.66 -25.22
CA HIS A 563 18.90 -6.23 -25.07
C HIS A 563 18.61 -5.79 -23.63
N CYS A 564 19.23 -4.70 -23.19
CA CYS A 564 18.94 -4.06 -21.91
C CYS A 564 18.71 -2.57 -22.15
N SER A 565 17.64 -2.00 -21.58
CA SER A 565 17.31 -0.56 -21.70
C SER A 565 18.44 0.39 -21.29
N CYS A 566 19.40 -0.07 -20.49
CA CYS A 566 20.56 0.70 -20.05
C CYS A 566 21.71 0.74 -21.08
N CYS A 567 21.68 -0.08 -22.12
CA CYS A 567 22.75 -0.21 -23.12
C CYS A 567 22.51 0.61 -24.39
N ASP A 568 21.29 1.10 -24.62
CA ASP A 568 20.89 1.81 -25.85
C ASP A 568 20.97 3.35 -25.72
N TYR A 569 21.53 3.85 -24.62
CA TYR A 569 21.82 5.27 -24.37
C TYR A 569 23.29 5.46 -23.99
N TRP A 570 24.19 5.25 -24.96
CA TRP A 570 25.55 5.80 -24.98
C TRP A 570 25.85 6.42 -26.34
#